data_AF-A0A022XVM4-F1
#
_entry.id   AF-A0A022XVM4-F1
#
_cell.length_a   1.000
_cell.length_b   1.000
_cell.length_c   1.000
_cell.angle_alpha   90.00
_cell.angle_beta   90.00
_cell.angle_gamma   90.00
#
_symmetry.space_group_name_H-M   'P 1'
#
loop_
_entity.id
_entity.type
_entity.pdbx_description
1 polymer ?
#
loop_
_entity_poly.entity_id
_entity_poly.type
_entity_poly.pdbx_seq_one_letter_code
_entity_poly.pdbx_strand_id
1 'polypeptide(L)'
;MVEHIYALIDPRRAPETAENIREYVRQHGPAGMTTTAGQLNPRKITKLRRNEAFASHPPVRGMARDEEPPAIFRKKGDPFVLRITSVEESHYQMTLLGRAERAAKRRERDTLITHGILVDHIWDIRGIVGRYTTDG
;
A
#
# COMPACT_ATOMS: atom_id res chain seq x y z
N MET A 1 14.44 -17.75 5.20
CA MET A 1 14.41 -16.39 5.77
C MET A 1 13.54 -15.58 4.80
N VAL A 2 12.39 -15.07 5.24
CA VAL A 2 11.46 -14.39 4.33
C VAL A 2 12.09 -13.08 3.87
N GLU A 3 12.26 -12.90 2.55
CA GLU A 3 12.74 -11.63 1.98
C GLU A 3 11.67 -10.55 2.16
N HIS A 4 12.07 -9.34 2.52
CA HIS A 4 11.15 -8.23 2.78
C HIS A 4 11.59 -6.97 2.04
N ILE A 5 10.73 -6.50 1.15
CA ILE A 5 10.91 -5.30 0.34
C ILE A 5 10.01 -4.19 0.87
N TYR A 6 10.56 -2.99 1.01
CA TYR A 6 9.83 -1.83 1.51
C TYR A 6 9.63 -0.77 0.43
N ALA A 7 8.40 -0.29 0.29
CA ALA A 7 8.01 0.85 -0.53
C ALA A 7 7.64 2.03 0.38
N LEU A 8 8.66 2.68 0.94
CA LEU A 8 8.48 3.75 1.94
C LEU A 8 8.55 5.13 1.31
N ILE A 9 7.54 5.95 1.53
CA ILE A 9 7.53 7.36 1.10
C ILE A 9 8.27 8.24 2.11
N ASP A 10 9.01 9.25 1.65
CA ASP A 10 9.47 10.33 2.53
C ASP A 10 8.28 11.28 2.82
N PRO A 11 7.84 11.44 4.08
CA PRO A 11 6.72 12.32 4.42
C PRO A 11 6.99 13.80 4.12
N ARG A 12 8.25 14.21 3.93
CA ARG A 12 8.60 15.56 3.47
C ARG A 12 8.33 15.77 1.98
N ARG A 13 8.27 14.69 1.20
CA ARG A 13 8.00 14.72 -0.24
C ARG A 13 6.55 14.38 -0.58
N ALA A 14 5.88 13.60 0.27
CA ALA A 14 4.48 13.28 0.13
C ALA A 14 3.74 13.37 1.47
N PRO A 15 3.56 14.58 2.01
CA PRO A 15 2.92 14.79 3.30
C PRO A 15 1.44 14.38 3.33
N GLU A 16 0.69 14.58 2.25
CA GLU A 16 -0.73 14.21 2.21
C GLU A 16 -0.90 12.69 2.09
N THR A 17 -0.09 12.02 1.25
CA THR A 17 -0.04 10.55 1.21
C THR A 17 0.40 9.97 2.55
N ALA A 18 1.38 10.58 3.22
CA ALA A 18 1.80 10.14 4.56
C ALA A 18 0.66 10.23 5.57
N GLU A 19 -0.14 11.29 5.54
CA GLU A 19 -1.31 11.39 6.41
C GLU A 19 -2.38 10.36 6.07
N ASN A 20 -2.59 10.05 4.79
CA ASN A 20 -3.51 8.98 4.37
C ASN A 20 -3.09 7.61 4.92
N ILE A 21 -1.79 7.29 4.86
CA ILE A 21 -1.23 6.06 5.44
C ILE A 21 -1.44 6.04 6.96
N ARG A 22 -1.13 7.14 7.67
CA ARG A 22 -1.36 7.22 9.12
C ARG A 22 -2.82 7.05 9.46
N GLU A 23 -3.71 7.63 8.67
CA GLU A 23 -5.15 7.53 8.84
C GLU A 23 -5.64 6.08 8.72
N TYR A 24 -5.21 5.37 7.66
CA TYR A 24 -5.51 3.95 7.51
C TYR A 24 -5.03 3.14 8.73
N VAL A 25 -3.76 3.31 9.10
CA VAL A 25 -3.14 2.53 10.19
C VAL A 25 -3.81 2.82 11.52
N ARG A 26 -4.23 4.06 11.78
CA ARG A 26 -4.97 4.45 12.99
C ARG A 26 -6.34 3.78 13.06
N GLN A 27 -7.04 3.66 11.93
CA GLN A 27 -8.40 3.12 11.88
C GLN A 27 -8.44 1.58 11.81
N HIS A 28 -7.48 0.97 11.13
CA HIS A 28 -7.54 -0.46 10.75
C HIS A 28 -6.29 -1.26 11.11
N GLY A 29 -5.27 -0.61 11.67
CA GLY A 29 -3.97 -1.21 11.94
C GLY A 29 -3.08 -1.36 10.70
N PRO A 30 -1.83 -1.80 10.88
CA PRO A 30 -0.83 -1.85 9.81
C PRO A 30 -0.96 -3.04 8.86
N ALA A 31 -1.81 -4.02 9.16
CA ALA A 31 -1.82 -5.31 8.48
C ALA A 31 -2.10 -5.19 6.97
N GLY A 32 -3.07 -4.34 6.57
CA GLY A 32 -3.41 -4.15 5.16
C GLY A 32 -2.32 -3.48 4.31
N MET A 33 -1.30 -2.92 4.95
CA MET A 33 -0.18 -2.23 4.30
C MET A 33 0.95 -3.18 3.92
N THR A 34 0.81 -4.47 4.25
CA THR A 34 1.78 -5.52 3.93
C THR A 34 1.09 -6.67 3.19
N THR A 35 1.75 -7.20 2.17
CA THR A 35 1.29 -8.40 1.45
C THR A 35 2.49 -9.21 0.95
N THR A 36 2.25 -10.39 0.38
CA THR A 36 3.29 -11.18 -0.29
C THR A 36 3.23 -10.99 -1.80
N ALA A 37 4.35 -11.21 -2.49
CA ALA A 37 4.43 -11.18 -3.95
C ALA A 37 3.37 -12.07 -4.62
N GLY A 38 3.11 -13.25 -4.05
CA GLY A 38 2.11 -14.21 -4.52
C GLY A 38 0.66 -13.79 -4.26
N GLN A 39 0.42 -12.80 -3.39
CA GLN A 39 -0.89 -12.27 -3.07
C GLN A 39 -1.18 -10.93 -3.76
N LEU A 40 -0.24 -10.35 -4.52
CA LEU A 40 -0.51 -9.13 -5.29
C LEU A 40 -1.65 -9.35 -6.29
N ASN A 41 -2.56 -8.38 -6.35
CA ASN A 41 -3.63 -8.41 -7.32
C ASN A 41 -3.08 -8.26 -8.75
N PRO A 42 -3.58 -9.04 -9.73
CA PRO A 42 -3.29 -8.78 -11.13
C PRO A 42 -3.97 -7.46 -11.56
N ARG A 43 -3.43 -6.81 -12.61
CA ARG A 43 -3.88 -5.49 -13.09
C ARG A 43 -5.40 -5.34 -13.24
N LYS A 44 -6.08 -6.38 -13.75
CA LYS A 44 -7.54 -6.39 -13.90
C LYS A 44 -8.27 -6.24 -12.56
N ILE A 45 -7.79 -6.96 -11.54
CA ILE A 45 -8.35 -6.89 -10.18
C ILE A 45 -7.96 -5.58 -9.50
N THR A 46 -6.72 -5.10 -9.67
CA THR A 46 -6.31 -3.79 -9.15
C THR A 46 -7.21 -2.67 -9.68
N LYS A 47 -7.50 -2.65 -10.99
CA LYS A 47 -8.41 -1.68 -11.59
C LYS A 47 -9.83 -1.79 -11.03
N LEU A 48 -10.32 -3.01 -10.83
CA LEU A 48 -11.63 -3.24 -10.23
C LEU A 48 -11.70 -2.68 -8.79
N ARG A 49 -10.71 -2.99 -7.95
CA ARG A 49 -10.63 -2.50 -6.57
C ARG A 49 -10.52 -0.97 -6.50
N ARG A 50 -9.76 -0.37 -7.42
CA ARG A 50 -9.62 1.08 -7.55
C ARG A 50 -10.96 1.73 -7.93
N ASN A 51 -11.68 1.12 -8.87
CA ASN A 51 -13.00 1.62 -9.28
C ASN A 51 -14.04 1.52 -8.15
N GLU A 52 -14.03 0.42 -7.39
CA GLU A 52 -14.91 0.25 -6.21
C GLU A 52 -14.67 1.35 -5.19
N ALA A 53 -13.41 1.66 -4.88
CA ALA A 53 -13.08 2.72 -3.93
C ALA A 53 -13.53 4.11 -4.41
N PHE A 54 -13.32 4.40 -5.70
CA PHE A 54 -13.60 5.73 -6.25
C PHE A 54 -14.99 5.91 -6.86
N ALA A 55 -15.88 4.92 -6.79
CA ALA A 55 -17.22 5.00 -7.37
C ALA A 55 -18.04 6.18 -6.84
N SER A 56 -17.84 6.54 -5.56
CA SER A 56 -18.53 7.65 -4.89
C SER A 56 -17.72 8.95 -4.82
N HIS A 57 -16.50 8.99 -5.36
CA HIS A 57 -15.57 10.10 -5.21
C HIS A 57 -15.28 10.74 -6.58
N PRO A 58 -15.88 11.89 -6.93
CA PRO A 58 -15.67 12.50 -8.22
C PRO A 58 -14.20 12.89 -8.44
N PRO A 59 -13.67 12.82 -9.68
CA PRO A 59 -12.35 13.32 -9.98
C PRO A 59 -12.23 14.83 -9.68
N VAL A 60 -11.14 15.24 -9.05
CA VAL A 60 -10.82 16.65 -8.81
C VAL A 60 -9.77 17.07 -9.85
N ARG A 61 -10.05 18.13 -10.61
CA ARG A 61 -9.16 18.59 -11.69
C ARG A 61 -7.79 18.95 -11.12
N GLY A 62 -6.73 18.38 -11.70
CA GLY A 62 -5.35 18.67 -11.31
C GLY A 62 -4.89 17.98 -10.02
N MET A 63 -5.73 17.18 -9.37
CA MET A 63 -5.40 16.45 -8.15
C MET A 63 -5.46 14.94 -8.40
N ALA A 64 -4.73 14.19 -7.58
CA ALA A 64 -4.84 12.76 -7.49
C ALA A 64 -5.85 12.36 -6.42
N ARG A 65 -6.32 11.10 -6.52
CA ARG A 65 -7.08 10.44 -5.45
C ARG A 65 -6.22 9.29 -4.99
N ASP A 66 -5.71 9.41 -3.79
CA ASP A 66 -4.89 8.42 -3.11
C ASP A 66 -5.78 7.45 -2.32
N GLU A 67 -5.35 6.20 -2.24
CA GLU A 67 -6.06 5.12 -1.58
C GLU A 67 -5.11 4.29 -0.72
N GLU A 68 -5.48 4.07 0.55
CA GLU A 68 -4.71 3.25 1.46
C GLU A 68 -5.56 2.13 2.08
N PRO A 69 -5.13 0.85 2.00
CA PRO A 69 -3.93 0.38 1.34
C PRO A 69 -4.07 0.47 -0.18
N PRO A 70 -2.96 0.39 -0.93
CA PRO A 70 -3.01 0.46 -2.39
C PRO A 70 -3.88 -0.67 -2.95
N ALA A 71 -4.67 -0.41 -4.00
CA ALA A 71 -5.57 -1.43 -4.59
C ALA A 71 -4.86 -2.71 -5.05
N ILE A 72 -3.54 -2.67 -5.25
CA ILE A 72 -2.75 -3.87 -5.58
C ILE A 72 -2.59 -4.83 -4.39
N PHE A 73 -2.74 -4.37 -3.16
CA PHE A 73 -2.68 -5.18 -1.93
C PHE A 73 -4.09 -5.64 -1.50
N ARG A 74 -5.10 -4.79 -1.72
CA ARG A 74 -6.45 -4.91 -1.17
C ARG A 74 -7.29 -6.07 -1.75
N LYS A 75 -7.83 -6.95 -0.90
CA LYS A 75 -8.83 -7.98 -1.27
C LYS A 75 -10.24 -7.40 -1.29
N LYS A 76 -11.21 -8.20 -1.74
CA LYS A 76 -12.62 -7.78 -1.76
C LYS A 76 -13.12 -7.64 -0.32
N GLY A 77 -13.67 -6.49 0.03
CA GLY A 77 -14.22 -6.22 1.35
C GLY A 77 -13.20 -5.70 2.38
N ASP A 78 -11.92 -5.66 2.02
CA ASP A 78 -10.90 -5.04 2.87
C ASP A 78 -11.19 -3.54 3.06
N PRO A 79 -10.95 -3.00 4.26
CA PRO A 79 -11.13 -1.57 4.52
C PRO A 79 -10.11 -0.75 3.72
N PHE A 80 -10.50 0.47 3.40
CA PHE A 80 -9.63 1.46 2.78
C PHE A 80 -10.05 2.87 3.18
N VAL A 81 -9.10 3.80 3.12
CA VAL A 81 -9.31 5.23 3.27
C VAL A 81 -8.89 5.94 1.99
N LEU A 82 -9.50 7.09 1.71
CA LEU A 82 -9.23 7.88 0.52
C LEU A 82 -8.86 9.30 0.90
N ARG A 83 -7.90 9.87 0.17
CA ARG A 83 -7.51 11.26 0.31
C ARG A 83 -7.28 11.89 -1.05
N ILE A 84 -7.66 13.16 -1.19
CA ILE A 84 -7.24 13.95 -2.34
C ILE A 84 -5.80 14.38 -2.09
N THR A 85 -4.91 14.08 -3.02
CA THR A 85 -3.50 14.44 -2.92
C THR A 85 -3.03 15.17 -4.18
N SER A 86 -1.85 15.78 -4.15
CA SER A 86 -1.25 16.28 -5.39
C SER A 86 -0.88 15.13 -6.34
N VAL A 87 -0.88 15.43 -7.65
CA VAL A 87 -0.42 14.47 -8.68
C VAL A 87 1.04 14.08 -8.48
N GLU A 88 1.86 15.00 -7.97
CA GLU A 88 3.27 14.75 -7.69
C GLU A 88 3.46 13.72 -6.58
N GLU A 89 2.71 13.84 -5.48
CA GLU A 89 2.73 12.87 -4.37
C GLU A 89 2.32 11.48 -4.85
N SER A 90 1.22 11.40 -5.59
CA SER A 90 0.73 10.14 -6.15
C SER A 90 1.75 9.49 -7.09
N HIS A 91 2.39 10.27 -7.98
CA HIS A 91 3.44 9.75 -8.85
C HIS A 91 4.66 9.25 -8.08
N TYR A 92 5.05 9.96 -7.02
CA TYR A 92 6.17 9.55 -6.17
C TYR A 92 5.89 8.21 -5.47
N GLN A 93 4.73 8.08 -4.82
CA GLN A 93 4.26 6.84 -4.18
C GLN A 93 4.18 5.68 -5.19
N MET A 94 3.55 5.89 -6.35
CA MET A 94 3.43 4.89 -7.41
C MET A 94 4.79 4.44 -7.95
N THR A 95 5.77 5.33 -8.02
CA THR A 95 7.13 5.00 -8.45
C THR A 95 7.80 4.04 -7.47
N LEU A 96 7.66 4.29 -6.16
CA LEU A 96 8.21 3.43 -5.11
C LEU A 96 7.51 2.07 -5.09
N LEU A 97 6.18 2.06 -5.11
CA LEU A 97 5.39 0.82 -5.15
C LEU A 97 5.69 0.00 -6.41
N GLY A 98 5.76 0.63 -7.57
CA GLY A 98 6.07 -0.06 -8.83
C GLY A 98 7.48 -0.67 -8.84
N ARG A 99 8.46 -0.05 -8.17
CA ARG A 99 9.80 -0.64 -7.99
C ARG A 99 9.75 -1.85 -7.06
N ALA A 100 9.06 -1.74 -5.93
CA ALA A 100 8.90 -2.83 -4.97
C ALA A 100 8.14 -4.03 -5.57
N GLU A 101 7.04 -3.77 -6.29
CA GLU A 101 6.26 -4.79 -7.00
C GLU A 101 7.13 -5.56 -8.01
N ARG A 102 7.92 -4.85 -8.83
CA ARG A 102 8.81 -5.47 -9.82
C ARG A 102 9.92 -6.27 -9.16
N ALA A 103 10.48 -5.77 -8.06
CA ALA A 103 11.50 -6.49 -7.32
C ALA A 103 10.91 -7.77 -6.74
N ALA A 104 9.78 -7.70 -6.06
CA ALA A 104 9.12 -8.85 -5.43
C ALA A 104 8.70 -9.93 -6.45
N LYS A 105 8.22 -9.54 -7.63
CA LYS A 105 7.89 -10.48 -8.72
C LYS A 105 9.08 -11.25 -9.29
N ARG A 106 10.32 -10.76 -9.09
CA ARG A 106 11.55 -11.45 -9.50
C ARG A 106 12.10 -12.37 -8.40
N ARG A 107 11.50 -12.32 -7.20
CA ARG A 107 11.88 -13.12 -6.03
C ARG A 107 10.87 -14.26 -5.83
N GLU A 108 10.82 -14.79 -4.62
CA GLU A 108 9.93 -15.87 -4.23
C GLU A 108 8.51 -15.37 -3.92
N ARG A 109 7.51 -16.26 -4.02
CA ARG A 109 6.09 -15.91 -3.86
C ARG A 109 5.75 -15.42 -2.44
N ASP A 110 6.53 -15.83 -1.46
CA ASP A 110 6.42 -15.47 -0.05
C ASP A 110 7.12 -14.13 0.29
N THR A 111 7.84 -13.52 -0.65
CA THR A 111 8.51 -12.23 -0.46
C THR A 111 7.51 -11.19 0.01
N LEU A 112 7.75 -10.61 1.19
CA LEU A 112 6.91 -9.58 1.78
C LEU A 112 7.17 -8.23 1.12
N ILE A 113 6.08 -7.47 0.95
CA ILE A 113 6.10 -6.11 0.45
C ILE A 113 5.29 -5.26 1.41
N THR A 114 5.93 -4.24 1.99
CA THR A 114 5.25 -3.27 2.86
C THR A 114 5.27 -1.89 2.23
N HIS A 115 4.09 -1.28 2.15
CA HIS A 115 3.93 0.14 1.86
C HIS A 115 3.85 0.93 3.16
N GLY A 116 4.51 2.08 3.24
CA GLY A 116 4.50 2.86 4.46
C GLY A 116 5.29 4.16 4.34
N ILE A 117 5.67 4.70 5.51
CA ILE A 117 6.34 5.98 5.65
C ILE A 117 7.78 5.74 6.12
N LEU A 118 8.74 6.45 5.52
CA LEU A 118 10.14 6.44 5.91
C LEU A 118 10.27 7.08 7.31
N VAL A 119 11.05 6.45 8.20
CA VAL A 119 11.36 6.91 9.57
C VAL A 119 10.22 6.81 10.62
N ASP A 120 8.97 6.62 10.20
CA ASP A 120 7.88 6.30 11.11
C ASP A 120 7.93 4.79 11.46
N HIS A 121 8.56 4.44 12.59
CA HIS A 121 8.58 3.08 13.17
C HIS A 121 7.20 2.65 13.72
N ILE A 122 6.10 3.03 13.07
CA ILE A 122 4.74 2.59 13.41
C ILE A 122 4.59 1.06 13.21
N TRP A 123 5.58 0.44 12.57
CA TRP A 123 5.60 -0.96 12.18
C TRP A 123 6.44 -1.78 13.16
N ASP A 124 5.79 -2.47 14.10
CA ASP A 124 6.40 -3.67 14.65
C ASP A 124 6.31 -4.79 13.60
N ILE A 125 7.26 -4.76 12.66
CA ILE A 125 7.38 -5.71 11.55
C ILE A 125 7.41 -7.16 12.07
N ARG A 126 7.91 -7.40 13.28
CA ARG A 126 7.96 -8.74 13.89
C ARG A 126 6.58 -9.30 14.19
N GLY A 127 5.63 -8.45 14.59
CA GLY A 127 4.23 -8.83 14.79
C GLY A 127 3.48 -9.15 13.48
N ILE A 128 3.87 -8.52 12.37
CA ILE A 128 3.28 -8.77 11.04
C ILE A 128 3.85 -10.07 10.46
N VAL A 129 5.17 -10.27 10.48
CA VAL A 129 5.83 -11.50 10.00
C VAL A 129 5.33 -12.72 10.77
N GLY A 130 5.11 -12.59 12.09
CA GLY A 130 4.58 -13.67 12.94
C GLY A 130 3.29 -14.29 12.40
N ARG A 131 2.35 -13.47 11.88
CA ARG A 131 1.07 -13.95 11.32
C ARG A 131 1.22 -14.68 9.98
N TYR A 132 2.28 -14.44 9.23
CA TYR A 132 2.56 -15.16 7.98
C TYR A 132 3.43 -16.42 8.20
N THR A 133 3.92 -16.63 9.43
CA THR A 133 4.72 -17.81 9.80
C THR A 133 4.00 -18.79 10.72
N THR A 134 2.81 -18.45 11.26
CA THR A 134 2.07 -19.32 12.20
C THR A 134 1.00 -20.22 11.57
N ASP A 135 0.82 -20.16 10.25
CA ASP A 135 -0.22 -20.94 9.54
C ASP A 135 0.42 -22.05 8.67
N GLY A 136 1.45 -22.71 9.21
CA GLY A 136 2.09 -23.90 8.64
C GLY A 136 1.49 -25.19 9.21
#